data_AF-A0A962E1T1-F1
#
_entry.id   AF-A0A962E1T1-F1
#
_cell.length_a   1.000
_cell.length_b   1.000
_cell.length_c   1.000
_cell.angle_alpha   90.00
_cell.angle_beta   90.00
_cell.angle_gamma   90.00
#
_symmetry.space_group_name_H-M   'P 1'
#
loop_
_entity.id
_entity.type
_entity.pdbx_description
1 polymer ?
#
loop_
_entity_poly.entity_id
_entity_poly.type
_entity_poly.pdbx_seq_one_letter_code
_entity_poly.pdbx_strand_id
1 'polypeptide(L)'
;MDLTESQTEKLIENAETHSDYTISLQLHTSVINNFLNRSEKKTFIKNLWIMANIDDELHDLEMNLLSEVAGLLGFNQIQLKQLCKAS
;
A
#
# COMPACT_ATOMS: atom_id res chain seq x y z
N MET A 1 14.66 -19.62 23.66
CA MET A 1 15.50 -19.60 22.44
C MET A 1 15.94 -18.16 22.28
N ASP A 2 17.16 -17.87 22.74
CA ASP A 2 17.73 -16.53 22.59
C ASP A 2 18.36 -16.42 21.20
N LEU A 3 18.06 -15.33 20.50
CA LEU A 3 18.66 -15.02 19.20
C LEU A 3 20.13 -14.72 19.42
N THR A 4 20.99 -15.30 18.57
CA THR A 4 22.41 -14.96 18.58
C THR A 4 22.62 -13.53 18.07
N GLU A 5 23.69 -12.87 18.51
CA GLU A 5 24.01 -11.48 18.14
C GLU A 5 23.97 -11.25 16.62
N SER A 6 24.51 -12.19 15.84
CA SER A 6 24.49 -12.17 14.37
C SER A 6 23.08 -12.30 13.77
N GLN A 7 22.16 -13.00 14.44
CA GLN A 7 20.76 -13.09 13.99
C GLN A 7 20.00 -11.80 14.29
N THR A 8 20.31 -11.14 15.41
CA THR A 8 19.75 -9.84 15.77
C THR A 8 20.22 -8.75 14.81
N GLU A 9 21.51 -8.72 14.46
CA GLU A 9 22.04 -7.78 13.45
C GLU A 9 21.38 -7.97 12.09
N LYS A 10 21.21 -9.21 11.62
CA LYS A 10 20.49 -9.48 10.36
C LYS A 10 19.03 -9.02 10.39
N LEU A 11 18.36 -9.11 11.54
CA LEU A 11 16.99 -8.62 11.68
C LEU A 11 16.93 -7.09 11.63
N ILE A 12 17.91 -6.42 12.25
CA ILE A 12 18.04 -4.96 12.20
C ILE A 12 18.35 -4.50 10.77
N GLU A 13 19.33 -5.12 10.11
CA GLU A 13 19.72 -4.82 8.73
C GLU A 13 18.55 -5.03 7.76
N ASN A 14 17.79 -6.12 7.93
CA ASN A 14 16.58 -6.36 7.14
C ASN A 14 15.49 -5.30 7.40
N ALA A 15 15.31 -4.88 8.65
CA ALA A 15 14.35 -3.85 9.03
C ALA A 15 14.73 -2.47 8.48
N GLU A 16 16.02 -2.12 8.53
CA GLU A 16 16.55 -0.87 7.95
C GLU A 16 16.46 -0.87 6.42
N THR A 17 16.78 -1.99 5.77
CA THR A 17 16.63 -2.14 4.32
C THR A 17 15.15 -2.05 3.88
N HIS A 18 14.21 -2.60 4.66
CA HIS A 18 12.77 -2.41 4.43
C HIS A 18 12.30 -0.98 4.73
N SER A 19 12.90 -0.31 5.72
CA SER A 19 12.63 1.10 6.01
C SER A 19 13.06 2.00 4.85
N ASP A 20 14.17 1.70 4.18
CA ASP A 20 14.61 2.43 2.99
C ASP A 20 13.75 2.12 1.76
N TYR A 21 13.16 0.92 1.64
CA TYR A 21 12.11 0.66 0.64
C TYR A 21 10.78 1.37 0.96
N THR A 22 10.60 1.78 2.22
CA THR A 22 9.50 2.64 2.66
C THR A 22 9.73 4.10 2.24
N ILE A 23 10.83 4.41 1.54
CA ILE A 23 11.00 5.61 0.72
C ILE A 23 10.28 5.36 -0.62
N SER A 24 9.09 5.89 -0.91
CA SER A 24 8.16 6.68 -0.13
C SER A 24 6.83 6.58 -0.85
N LEU A 25 5.93 5.75 -0.33
CA LEU A 25 4.54 5.74 -0.79
C LEU A 25 4.00 7.18 -0.79
N GLN A 26 4.36 7.99 0.20
CA GLN A 26 4.01 9.41 0.27
C GLN A 26 4.59 10.25 -0.88
N LEU A 27 5.84 10.05 -1.29
CA LEU A 27 6.49 10.75 -2.41
C LEU A 27 5.83 10.37 -3.73
N HIS A 28 5.59 9.08 -3.96
CA HIS A 28 4.91 8.58 -5.14
C HIS A 28 3.45 9.04 -5.17
N THR A 29 2.77 9.08 -4.02
CA THR A 29 1.38 9.57 -3.97
C THR A 29 1.29 11.07 -4.16
N SER A 30 2.32 11.84 -3.78
CA SER A 30 2.40 13.28 -4.08
C SER A 30 2.53 13.54 -5.58
N VAL A 31 3.36 12.75 -6.29
CA VAL A 31 3.44 12.79 -7.75
C VAL A 31 2.09 12.43 -8.36
N ILE A 32 1.49 11.30 -7.96
CA ILE A 32 0.18 10.88 -8.45
C ILE A 32 -0.89 11.96 -8.17
N ASN A 33 -0.83 12.60 -7.00
CA ASN A 33 -1.78 13.64 -6.63
C ASN A 33 -1.68 14.89 -7.50
N ASN A 34 -0.49 15.21 -7.99
CA ASN A 34 -0.21 16.36 -8.85
C ASN A 34 -0.55 16.10 -10.32
N PHE A 35 -0.49 14.84 -10.78
CA PHE A 35 -0.71 14.49 -12.20
C PHE A 35 -2.09 13.89 -12.48
N LEU A 36 -2.73 13.23 -11.51
CA LEU A 36 -4.04 12.62 -11.70
C LEU A 36 -5.15 13.51 -11.16
N ASN A 37 -6.23 13.61 -11.92
CA ASN A 37 -7.49 14.15 -11.44
C ASN A 37 -8.23 13.13 -10.54
N ARG A 38 -9.25 13.57 -9.83
CA ARG A 38 -9.98 12.71 -8.86
C ARG A 38 -10.61 11.47 -9.50
N SER A 39 -11.01 11.53 -10.78
CA SER A 39 -11.58 10.38 -11.49
C SER A 39 -10.50 9.36 -11.83
N GLU A 40 -9.34 9.82 -12.28
CA GLU A 40 -8.20 8.96 -12.60
C GLU A 40 -7.65 8.27 -11.34
N LYS A 41 -7.61 8.97 -10.20
CA LYS A 41 -7.24 8.35 -8.91
C LYS A 41 -8.20 7.22 -8.51
N LYS A 42 -9.50 7.37 -8.79
CA LYS A 42 -10.47 6.29 -8.57
C LYS A 42 -10.17 5.08 -9.45
N THR A 43 -9.86 5.31 -10.73
CA THR A 43 -9.48 4.23 -11.66
C THR A 43 -8.19 3.54 -11.21
N PHE A 44 -7.20 4.30 -10.74
CA PHE A 44 -5.96 3.75 -10.21
C PHE A 44 -6.21 2.81 -9.01
N ILE A 45 -6.99 3.25 -8.02
CA ILE A 45 -7.34 2.43 -6.85
C ILE A 45 -8.10 1.16 -7.28
N LYS A 46 -9.03 1.27 -8.24
CA LYS A 46 -9.75 0.10 -8.77
C LYS A 46 -8.82 -0.91 -9.44
N ASN A 47 -7.86 -0.45 -10.24
CA ASN A 47 -6.89 -1.33 -10.88
C ASN A 47 -6.00 -2.01 -9.85
N LEU A 48 -5.59 -1.27 -8.81
CA LEU A 48 -4.80 -1.83 -7.71
C LEU A 48 -5.59 -2.91 -6.93
N TRP A 49 -6.88 -2.67 -6.70
CA TRP A 49 -7.79 -3.66 -6.11
C TRP A 49 -7.91 -4.94 -6.93
N ILE A 50 -8.08 -4.81 -8.26
CA ILE A 50 -8.17 -5.97 -9.16
C ILE A 50 -6.88 -6.79 -9.13
N MET A 51 -5.73 -6.13 -9.09
CA MET A 51 -4.43 -6.81 -9.01
C MET A 51 -4.21 -7.51 -7.67
N ALA A 52 -4.68 -6.90 -6.57
CA ALA A 52 -4.58 -7.45 -5.22
C ALA A 52 -5.57 -8.59 -4.94
N ASN A 53 -6.64 -8.73 -5.74
CA ASN A 53 -7.66 -9.77 -5.57
C ASN A 53 -7.66 -10.76 -6.75
N ILE A 54 -6.51 -10.95 -7.41
CA ILE A 54 -6.42 -11.75 -8.65
C ILE A 54 -6.56 -13.26 -8.39
N ASP A 55 -6.21 -13.71 -7.20
CA ASP A 55 -6.32 -15.07 -6.70
C ASP A 55 -7.63 -15.31 -5.93
N ASP A 56 -8.54 -14.33 -5.94
CA ASP A 56 -9.79 -14.33 -5.17
C ASP A 56 -9.57 -14.37 -3.64
N GLU A 57 -8.35 -14.06 -3.17
CA GLU A 57 -7.97 -14.04 -1.76
C GLU A 57 -7.26 -12.73 -1.40
N LEU A 58 -8.02 -11.79 -0.84
CA LEU A 58 -7.43 -10.55 -0.33
C LEU A 58 -6.76 -10.78 1.03
N HIS A 59 -5.44 -10.72 1.07
CA HIS A 59 -4.65 -10.84 2.29
C HIS A 59 -4.64 -9.54 3.10
N ASP A 60 -4.43 -9.64 4.42
CA ASP A 60 -4.39 -8.48 5.33
C ASP A 60 -3.36 -7.41 4.89
N LEU A 61 -2.23 -7.84 4.33
CA LEU A 61 -1.19 -6.95 3.82
C LEU A 61 -1.68 -6.12 2.62
N GLU A 62 -2.42 -6.73 1.71
CA GLU A 62 -2.96 -6.07 0.52
C GLU A 62 -4.02 -5.04 0.91
N MET A 63 -4.88 -5.40 1.86
CA MET A 63 -5.89 -4.49 2.40
C MET A 63 -5.26 -3.29 3.12
N ASN A 64 -4.19 -3.53 3.88
CA ASN A 64 -3.45 -2.47 4.57
C ASN A 64 -2.78 -1.54 3.55
N LEU A 65 -2.11 -2.09 2.54
CA LEU A 65 -1.48 -1.31 1.47
C LEU A 65 -2.50 -0.48 0.69
N LEU A 66 -3.62 -1.08 0.29
CA LEU A 66 -4.73 -0.38 -0.39
C LEU A 66 -5.31 0.74 0.48
N SER A 67 -5.45 0.51 1.77
CA SER A 67 -5.93 1.51 2.73
C SER A 67 -4.99 2.70 2.85
N GLU A 68 -3.67 2.45 2.94
CA GLU A 68 -2.66 3.50 3.01
C GLU A 68 -2.60 4.31 1.72
N VAL A 69 -2.54 3.64 0.56
CA VAL A 69 -2.55 4.29 -0.77
C VAL A 69 -3.79 5.15 -0.94
N ALA A 70 -4.97 4.62 -0.61
CA ALA A 70 -6.22 5.36 -0.72
C ALA A 70 -6.24 6.59 0.18
N GLY A 71 -5.76 6.46 1.42
CA GLY A 71 -5.61 7.57 2.36
C GLY A 71 -4.70 8.67 1.82
N LEU A 72 -3.54 8.30 1.28
CA LEU A 72 -2.59 9.23 0.68
C LEU A 72 -3.13 9.89 -0.61
N LEU A 73 -4.03 9.22 -1.34
CA LEU A 73 -4.73 9.77 -2.51
C LEU A 73 -5.96 10.63 -2.15
N GLY A 74 -6.25 10.80 -0.86
CA GLY A 74 -7.36 11.62 -0.35
C GLY A 74 -8.72 10.91 -0.33
N PHE A 75 -8.73 9.58 -0.30
CA PHE A 75 -9.94 8.77 -0.14
C PHE A 75 -10.05 8.24 1.28
N ASN A 76 -11.24 8.31 1.85
CA ASN A 76 -11.51 7.69 3.14
C ASN A 76 -11.93 6.22 2.97
N GLN A 77 -11.98 5.50 4.09
CA GLN A 77 -12.35 4.08 4.13
C GLN A 77 -13.73 3.78 3.53
N ILE A 78 -14.69 4.72 3.63
CA ILE A 78 -16.02 4.55 3.04
C ILE A 78 -15.94 4.61 1.51
N GLN A 79 -15.19 5.57 0.98
CA GLN A 79 -14.98 5.73 -0.45
C GLN A 79 -14.17 4.57 -1.04
N LEU A 80 -13.15 4.08 -0.33
CA LEU A 80 -12.40 2.89 -0.73
C LEU A 80 -13.33 1.68 -0.86
N LYS A 81 -14.14 1.40 0.17
CA LYS A 81 -15.13 0.30 0.12
C LYS A 81 -16.12 0.44 -1.03
N GLN A 82 -16.54 1.66 -1.37
CA GLN A 82 -17.41 1.91 -2.52
C GLN A 82 -16.71 1.64 -3.86
N LEU A 83 -15.41 1.91 -3.96
CA LEU A 83 -14.62 1.66 -5.16
C LEU A 83 -14.36 0.16 -5.37
N CYS A 84 -14.09 -0.57 -4.28
CA CYS A 84 -13.81 -2.01 -4.31
C CYS A 84 -15.07 -2.89 -4.49
N LYS A 85 -16.24 -2.43 -4.03
CA LYS A 85 -17.53 -3.14 -4.22
C LYS A 85 -18.14 -2.99 -5.62
N ALA A 86 -17.58 -2.12 -6.46
CA ALA A 86 -18.13 -1.78 -7.76
C ALA A 86 -17.50 -2.59 -8.92
N SER A 87 -16.77 -3.65 -8.60
CA SER A 87 -16.13 -4.58 -9.55
C SER A 87 -16.76 -5.97 -9.40
#